data_AF-F0QUP8-F1
#
_entry.id   AF-F0QUP8-F1
#
_cell.length_a   1.000
_cell.length_b   1.000
_cell.length_c   1.000
_cell.angle_alpha   90.00
_cell.angle_beta   90.00
_cell.angle_gamma   90.00
#
_symmetry.space_group_name_H-M   'P 1'
#
loop_
_entity.id
_entity.type
_entity.pdbx_description
1 polymer ?
#
loop_
_entity_poly.entity_id
_entity_poly.type
_entity_poly.pdbx_seq_one_letter_code
_entity_poly.pdbx_strand_id
1 'polypeptide(L)'
;MIFLVGIIYRVVTWVTAKGLVGLYNVNVCLYRDGWGSTTIEVLKRIFIFYTLPGRDRDWSLFIGSFLFHWGIWIALIGHLGIIIPGTYLEKWLGLTPSLHQVIALYVGGTAGTIALIGLLILITRRITGRTITVRVMNEYKVRIPLRMFSFLDDYFAVAILLAIIVLGLYQTLGITPYNPAYVDIISRWMWSLVTLHPNIQPIINYPILQVHALLAMVFIAYFPWSKMMHPFSFLFMPTIARPAIKVKTT
;
A
#
# COMPACT_ATOMS: atom_id res chain seq x y z
N MET A 1 6.04 11.04 -16.09
CA MET A 1 5.97 12.48 -15.73
C MET A 1 4.86 12.78 -14.72
N ILE A 2 3.61 12.33 -14.92
CA ILE A 2 2.48 12.57 -13.99
C ILE A 2 2.79 12.17 -12.54
N PHE A 3 3.40 10.99 -12.35
CA PHE A 3 3.80 10.51 -11.02
C PHE A 3 4.73 11.49 -10.29
N LEU A 4 5.84 11.88 -10.94
CA LEU A 4 6.85 12.76 -10.33
C LEU A 4 6.28 14.13 -9.98
N VAL A 5 5.47 14.71 -10.87
CA VAL A 5 4.78 15.99 -10.63
C VAL A 5 3.87 15.88 -9.40
N GLY A 6 3.10 14.79 -9.29
CA GLY A 6 2.23 14.56 -8.14
C GLY A 6 2.99 14.41 -6.83
N ILE A 7 4.14 13.70 -6.85
CA ILE A 7 5.02 13.56 -5.68
C ILE A 7 5.56 14.93 -5.25
N ILE A 8 6.10 15.71 -6.18
CA ILE A 8 6.62 17.06 -5.89
C ILE A 8 5.51 17.94 -5.30
N TYR A 9 4.33 17.94 -5.94
CA TYR A 9 3.16 18.67 -5.44
C TYR A 9 2.82 18.28 -3.99
N ARG A 10 2.74 16.98 -3.69
CA ARG A 10 2.45 16.49 -2.32
C ARG A 10 3.50 16.93 -1.31
N VAL A 11 4.77 16.74 -1.62
CA VAL A 11 5.88 17.13 -0.74
C VAL A 11 5.85 18.63 -0.47
N VAL A 12 5.70 19.46 -1.51
CA VAL A 12 5.56 20.92 -1.36
C VAL A 12 4.39 21.25 -0.44
N THR A 13 3.19 20.70 -0.71
CA THR A 13 2.00 20.99 0.11
C THR A 13 2.16 20.62 1.59
N TRP A 14 2.88 19.53 1.90
CA TRP A 14 3.16 19.12 3.28
C TRP A 14 4.16 20.04 3.97
N VAL A 15 5.25 20.39 3.28
CA VAL A 15 6.30 21.26 3.84
C VAL A 15 5.81 22.70 4.02
N THR A 16 5.01 23.20 3.08
CA THR A 16 4.46 24.57 3.12
C THR A 16 3.18 24.69 3.93
N ALA A 17 2.72 23.61 4.57
CA ALA A 17 1.51 23.64 5.37
C ALA A 17 1.64 24.62 6.55
N LYS A 18 0.80 25.66 6.55
CA LYS A 18 0.76 26.71 7.58
C LYS A 18 -0.11 26.36 8.79
N GLY A 19 -0.93 25.31 8.70
CA GLY A 19 -1.77 24.81 9.80
C GLY A 19 -1.75 23.29 9.90
N LEU A 20 -2.48 22.74 10.88
CA LEU A 20 -2.83 21.31 10.93
C LEU A 20 -3.78 21.02 9.77
N VAL A 21 -3.23 20.92 8.56
CA VAL A 21 -4.00 20.63 7.35
C VAL A 21 -4.67 19.28 7.49
N GLY A 22 -5.96 19.23 7.16
CA GLY A 22 -6.91 18.14 7.44
C GLY A 22 -6.68 16.80 6.73
N LEU A 23 -5.43 16.40 6.50
CA LEU A 23 -5.09 15.08 5.98
C LEU A 23 -4.32 14.29 7.04
N TYR A 24 -5.07 13.35 7.63
CA TYR A 24 -4.62 12.35 8.58
C TYR A 24 -4.11 12.96 9.89
N ASN A 25 -5.05 13.36 10.74
CA ASN A 25 -4.77 13.60 12.14
C ASN A 25 -4.35 12.27 12.81
N VAL A 26 -3.08 11.89 12.67
CA VAL A 26 -2.46 11.05 13.68
C VAL A 26 -2.44 11.95 14.90
N ASN A 27 -3.44 11.79 15.79
CA ASN A 27 -3.45 12.35 17.13
C ASN A 27 -2.23 11.75 17.87
N VAL A 28 -1.04 12.23 17.53
CA VAL A 28 0.13 12.17 18.40
C VAL A 28 -0.27 13.10 19.52
N CYS A 29 -0.36 12.56 20.75
CA CYS A 29 -0.65 13.39 21.90
C CYS A 29 0.33 14.55 21.89
N LEU A 30 -0.20 15.76 21.69
CA LEU A 30 0.51 16.98 22.02
C LEU A 30 1.00 16.76 23.45
N TYR A 31 2.30 16.97 23.69
CA TYR A 31 2.92 17.16 25.00
C TYR A 31 3.88 16.09 25.56
N ARG A 32 4.13 14.92 24.93
CA ARG A 32 4.96 13.90 25.62
C ARG A 32 6.27 13.44 24.97
N ASP A 33 6.47 13.59 23.67
CA ASP A 33 7.43 12.72 22.98
C ASP A 33 8.46 13.43 22.09
N GLY A 34 9.71 12.96 22.15
CA GLY A 34 10.77 13.34 21.21
C GLY A 34 10.56 12.72 19.83
N TRP A 35 11.38 13.11 18.86
CA TRP A 35 11.25 12.66 17.47
C TRP A 35 11.26 11.13 17.32
N GLY A 36 12.12 10.45 18.10
CA GLY A 36 12.23 9.00 18.10
C GLY A 36 10.99 8.29 18.67
N SER A 37 10.47 8.71 19.82
CA SER A 37 9.30 8.06 20.43
C SER A 37 8.02 8.30 19.61
N THR A 38 7.87 9.49 19.02
CA THR A 38 6.78 9.77 18.07
C THR A 38 6.84 8.85 16.85
N THR A 39 8.02 8.69 16.25
CA THR A 39 8.22 7.81 15.08
C THR A 39 7.87 6.36 15.41
N ILE A 40 8.32 5.85 16.56
CA ILE A 40 7.99 4.50 17.02
C ILE A 40 6.49 4.31 17.22
N GLU A 41 5.80 5.28 17.84
CA GLU A 41 4.35 5.20 18.04
C GLU A 41 3.56 5.22 16.73
N VAL A 42 4.04 5.97 15.74
CA VAL A 42 3.46 5.96 14.39
C VAL A 42 3.66 4.60 13.71
N LEU A 43 4.87 4.04 13.75
CA LEU A 43 5.15 2.73 13.17
C LEU A 43 4.29 1.63 13.80
N LYS A 44 4.11 1.64 15.14
CA LYS A 44 3.21 0.71 15.83
C LYS A 44 1.77 0.83 15.32
N ARG A 45 1.29 2.04 15.06
CA ARG A 45 -0.07 2.26 14.53
C ARG A 45 -0.23 1.76 13.10
N ILE A 46 0.81 1.90 12.28
CA ILE A 46 0.83 1.45 10.88
C ILE A 46 0.84 -0.08 10.77
N PHE A 47 1.69 -0.76 11.54
CA PHE A 47 1.93 -2.21 11.34
C PHE A 47 1.15 -3.12 12.30
N ILE A 48 0.82 -2.64 13.50
CA ILE A 48 0.20 -3.46 14.56
C ILE A 48 -1.30 -3.15 14.70
N PHE A 49 -1.77 -2.02 14.18
CA PHE A 49 -3.18 -1.62 14.23
C PHE A 49 -3.80 -1.68 15.64
N TYR A 50 -2.99 -1.56 16.70
CA TYR A 50 -3.42 -1.77 18.09
C TYR A 50 -4.55 -0.83 18.54
N THR A 51 -4.72 0.29 17.84
CA THR A 51 -5.78 1.27 18.07
C THR A 51 -7.14 0.86 17.50
N LEU A 52 -7.22 -0.16 16.63
CA LEU A 52 -8.47 -0.59 16.00
C LEU A 52 -9.33 -1.52 16.88
N PRO A 53 -8.82 -2.61 17.49
CA PRO A 53 -9.64 -3.57 18.24
C PRO A 53 -10.34 -2.96 19.47
N GLY A 54 -9.71 -1.97 20.11
CA GLY A 54 -10.23 -1.34 21.33
C GLY A 54 -11.25 -0.21 21.12
N ARG A 55 -11.41 0.29 19.89
CA ARG A 55 -12.17 1.54 19.65
C ARG A 55 -13.68 1.29 19.50
N ASP A 56 -14.08 0.33 18.66
CA ASP A 56 -15.49 0.07 18.30
C ASP A 56 -15.92 -1.42 18.26
N ARG A 57 -15.06 -2.38 18.68
CA ARG A 57 -15.24 -3.84 18.47
C ARG A 57 -15.54 -4.25 17.02
N ASP A 58 -15.03 -3.50 16.05
CA ASP A 58 -15.20 -3.83 14.64
C ASP A 58 -14.10 -4.80 14.16
N TRP A 59 -14.30 -6.08 14.45
CA TRP A 59 -13.38 -7.15 14.07
C TRP A 59 -13.16 -7.24 12.56
N SER A 60 -14.17 -6.91 11.75
CA SER A 60 -14.05 -6.95 10.29
C SER A 60 -13.06 -5.91 9.78
N LEU A 61 -13.06 -4.72 10.37
CA LEU A 61 -12.12 -3.67 10.02
C LEU A 61 -10.69 -4.05 10.44
N PHE A 62 -10.52 -4.58 11.65
CA PHE A 62 -9.20 -5.00 12.13
C PHE A 62 -8.62 -6.12 11.28
N ILE A 63 -9.35 -7.24 11.13
CA ILE A 63 -8.88 -8.41 10.37
C ILE A 63 -8.66 -8.04 8.91
N GLY A 64 -9.61 -7.36 8.27
CA GLY A 64 -9.49 -6.94 6.88
C GLY A 64 -8.30 -6.01 6.66
N SER A 65 -8.08 -5.03 7.54
CA SER A 65 -6.93 -4.12 7.44
C SER A 65 -5.62 -4.84 7.68
N PHE A 66 -5.53 -5.69 8.70
CA PHE A 66 -4.32 -6.44 9.03
C PHE A 66 -3.89 -7.34 7.86
N LEU A 67 -4.82 -8.16 7.35
CA LEU A 67 -4.57 -9.06 6.22
C LEU A 67 -4.19 -8.28 4.96
N PHE A 68 -4.95 -7.24 4.60
CA PHE A 68 -4.67 -6.46 3.40
C PHE A 68 -3.29 -5.81 3.44
N HIS A 69 -2.94 -5.12 4.52
CA HIS A 69 -1.70 -4.35 4.60
C HIS A 69 -0.47 -5.25 4.68
N TRP A 70 -0.48 -6.30 5.50
CA TRP A 70 0.64 -7.23 5.55
C TRP A 70 0.80 -8.01 4.24
N GLY A 71 -0.31 -8.46 3.64
CA GLY A 71 -0.28 -9.12 2.35
C GLY A 71 0.30 -8.23 1.25
N ILE A 72 -0.16 -6.97 1.14
CA ILE A 72 0.32 -6.06 0.09
C ILE A 72 1.78 -5.65 0.32
N TRP A 73 2.22 -5.41 1.55
CA TRP A 73 3.63 -5.07 1.82
C TRP A 73 4.57 -6.20 1.44
N ILE A 74 4.24 -7.44 1.82
CA ILE A 74 5.04 -8.61 1.45
C ILE A 74 5.05 -8.80 -0.07
N ALA A 75 3.89 -8.65 -0.73
CA ALA A 75 3.80 -8.73 -2.18
C ALA A 75 4.65 -7.67 -2.89
N LEU A 76 4.59 -6.40 -2.44
CA LEU A 76 5.38 -5.30 -3.00
C LEU A 76 6.88 -5.51 -2.83
N ILE A 77 7.32 -6.00 -1.66
CA ILE A 77 8.72 -6.37 -1.42
C ILE A 77 9.12 -7.51 -2.37
N GLY A 78 8.27 -8.51 -2.55
CA GLY A 78 8.49 -9.60 -3.51
C GLY A 78 8.66 -9.11 -4.96
N HIS A 79 7.98 -8.02 -5.34
CA HIS A 79 8.16 -7.43 -6.68
C HIS A 79 9.57 -6.85 -6.89
N LEU A 80 10.32 -6.54 -5.83
CA LEU A 80 11.73 -6.14 -5.99
C LEU A 80 12.58 -7.27 -6.58
N GLY A 81 12.22 -8.52 -6.31
CA GLY A 81 12.88 -9.69 -6.90
C GLY A 81 12.71 -9.76 -8.42
N ILE A 82 11.58 -9.28 -8.96
CA ILE A 82 11.38 -9.24 -10.42
C ILE A 82 11.96 -7.98 -11.08
N ILE A 83 12.45 -7.01 -10.32
CA ILE A 83 13.09 -5.83 -10.92
C ILE A 83 14.47 -6.20 -11.48
N ILE A 84 15.19 -7.08 -10.79
CA ILE A 84 16.57 -7.46 -11.13
C ILE A 84 16.54 -8.79 -11.91
N PRO A 85 17.22 -8.90 -13.07
CA PRO A 85 17.33 -10.15 -13.81
C PRO A 85 17.98 -11.27 -12.98
N GLY A 86 17.56 -12.51 -13.24
CA GLY A 86 18.03 -13.69 -12.50
C GLY A 86 19.55 -13.84 -12.49
N THR A 87 20.22 -13.48 -13.59
CA THR A 87 21.69 -13.53 -13.70
C THR A 87 22.42 -12.63 -12.69
N TYR A 88 21.85 -11.47 -12.36
CA TYR A 88 22.42 -10.58 -11.35
C TYR A 88 22.06 -11.04 -9.93
N LEU A 89 20.83 -11.52 -9.72
CA LEU A 89 20.41 -12.08 -8.44
C LEU A 89 21.24 -13.29 -8.03
N GLU A 90 21.52 -14.18 -8.97
CA GLU A 90 22.39 -15.33 -8.75
C GLU A 90 23.82 -14.89 -8.44
N LYS A 91 24.36 -13.94 -9.23
CA LYS A 91 25.74 -13.45 -9.03
C LYS A 91 25.94 -12.68 -7.73
N TRP A 92 24.96 -11.88 -7.30
CA TRP A 92 25.09 -10.99 -6.14
C TRP A 92 24.60 -11.61 -4.84
N LEU A 93 23.55 -12.43 -4.90
CA LEU A 93 22.85 -12.97 -3.72
C LEU A 93 22.83 -14.50 -3.68
N GLY A 94 23.37 -15.18 -4.70
CA GLY A 94 23.31 -16.64 -4.80
C GLY A 94 21.90 -17.19 -5.04
N LEU A 95 20.95 -16.33 -5.44
CA LEU A 95 19.58 -16.72 -5.69
C LEU A 95 19.44 -17.35 -7.08
N THR A 96 19.37 -18.67 -7.14
CA THR A 96 19.15 -19.39 -8.39
C THR A 96 17.78 -19.08 -8.98
N PRO A 97 17.60 -19.18 -10.32
CA PRO A 97 16.30 -18.94 -10.96
C PRO A 97 15.17 -19.82 -10.40
N SER A 98 15.47 -21.08 -10.07
CA SER A 98 14.52 -22.00 -9.47
C SER A 98 14.12 -21.58 -8.06
N LEU A 99 15.07 -21.14 -7.23
CA LEU A 99 14.79 -20.63 -5.89
C LEU A 99 13.94 -19.35 -5.96
N HIS A 100 14.26 -18.43 -6.87
CA HIS A 100 13.48 -17.22 -7.07
C HIS A 100 12.03 -17.53 -7.49
N GLN A 101 11.84 -18.49 -8.40
CA GLN A 101 10.50 -18.94 -8.79
C GLN A 101 9.71 -19.53 -7.62
N VAL A 102 10.35 -20.36 -6.79
CA VAL A 102 9.73 -20.95 -5.59
C VAL A 102 9.33 -19.85 -4.60
N ILE A 103 10.21 -18.88 -4.34
CA ILE A 103 9.90 -17.75 -3.47
C ILE A 103 8.72 -16.94 -4.02
N ALA A 104 8.72 -16.62 -5.31
CA ALA A 104 7.64 -15.90 -5.95
C ALA A 104 6.31 -16.65 -5.84
N LEU A 105 6.31 -17.97 -6.06
CA LEU A 105 5.12 -18.81 -5.99
C LEU A 105 4.57 -18.90 -4.55
N TYR A 106 5.39 -19.29 -3.58
CA TYR A 106 4.92 -19.55 -2.23
C TYR A 106 4.77 -18.26 -1.41
N VAL A 107 5.80 -17.41 -1.37
CA VAL A 107 5.75 -16.18 -0.58
C VAL A 107 4.87 -15.16 -1.28
N GLY A 108 5.09 -14.92 -2.57
CA GLY A 108 4.29 -13.98 -3.35
C GLY A 108 2.83 -14.41 -3.49
N GLY A 109 2.59 -15.68 -3.83
CA GLY A 109 1.22 -16.23 -3.94
C GLY A 109 0.45 -16.21 -2.62
N THR A 110 1.09 -16.59 -1.50
CA THR A 110 0.46 -16.52 -0.17
C THR A 110 0.17 -15.08 0.23
N ALA A 111 1.14 -14.18 0.06
CA ALA A 111 0.98 -12.76 0.37
C ALA A 111 -0.14 -12.10 -0.43
N GLY A 112 -0.19 -12.36 -1.75
CA GLY A 112 -1.27 -11.88 -2.62
C GLY A 112 -2.63 -12.43 -2.22
N THR A 113 -2.70 -13.70 -1.82
CA THR A 113 -3.96 -14.33 -1.38
C THR A 113 -4.46 -13.71 -0.08
N ILE A 114 -3.57 -13.51 0.89
CA ILE A 114 -3.87 -12.82 2.14
C ILE A 114 -4.34 -11.38 1.87
N ALA A 115 -3.66 -10.67 0.95
CA ALA A 115 -4.05 -9.33 0.54
C ALA A 115 -5.46 -9.32 -0.08
N LEU A 116 -5.77 -10.27 -0.98
CA LEU A 116 -7.07 -10.40 -1.62
C LEU A 116 -8.18 -10.64 -0.59
N ILE A 117 -7.98 -11.58 0.35
CA ILE A 117 -8.96 -11.86 1.40
C ILE A 117 -9.21 -10.60 2.24
N GLY A 118 -8.15 -9.91 2.67
CA GLY A 118 -8.26 -8.65 3.41
C GLY A 118 -9.04 -7.59 2.64
N LEU A 119 -8.74 -7.42 1.35
CA LEU A 119 -9.42 -6.47 0.48
C LEU A 119 -10.90 -6.81 0.30
N LEU A 120 -11.25 -8.07 0.10
CA LEU A 120 -12.64 -8.52 -0.04
C LEU A 120 -13.45 -8.28 1.24
N ILE A 121 -12.86 -8.48 2.42
CA ILE A 121 -13.49 -8.16 3.70
C ILE A 121 -13.78 -6.65 3.77
N LEU A 122 -12.81 -5.80 3.40
CA LEU A 122 -12.97 -4.34 3.42
C LEU A 122 -13.98 -3.83 2.39
N ILE A 123 -14.00 -4.43 1.19
CA ILE A 123 -15.01 -4.16 0.14
C ILE A 123 -16.40 -4.52 0.66
N THR A 124 -16.57 -5.74 1.17
CA THR A 124 -17.85 -6.22 1.71
C THR A 124 -18.33 -5.30 2.82
N ARG A 125 -17.43 -4.92 3.73
CA ARG A 125 -17.74 -3.96 4.79
C ARG A 125 -18.24 -2.61 4.24
N ARG A 126 -17.67 -2.13 3.14
CA ARG A 126 -18.06 -0.87 2.49
C ARG A 126 -19.42 -0.97 1.79
N ILE A 127 -19.63 -2.04 1.04
CA ILE A 127 -20.86 -2.26 0.27
C ILE A 127 -22.04 -2.53 1.21
N THR A 128 -21.86 -3.36 2.25
CA THR A 128 -22.93 -3.67 3.22
C THR A 128 -23.29 -2.49 4.13
N GLY A 129 -22.63 -1.33 3.98
CA GLY A 129 -23.05 -0.08 4.63
C GLY A 129 -22.86 -0.08 6.15
N ARG A 130 -21.96 -0.91 6.68
CA ARG A 130 -21.73 -1.06 8.13
C ARG A 130 -21.33 0.29 8.73
N THR A 131 -21.99 0.70 9.81
CA THR A 131 -21.79 2.00 10.46
C THR A 131 -20.40 2.12 11.09
N ILE A 132 -19.81 3.30 11.05
CA ILE A 132 -18.66 3.68 11.86
C ILE A 132 -19.19 4.37 13.13
N THR A 133 -18.59 4.09 14.29
CA THR A 133 -18.87 4.86 15.50
C THR A 133 -17.84 5.98 15.63
N VAL A 134 -18.28 7.23 15.56
CA VAL A 134 -17.43 8.40 15.76
C VAL A 134 -17.70 8.96 17.15
N ARG A 135 -16.63 9.21 17.92
CA ARG A 135 -16.76 9.95 19.18
C ARG A 135 -16.68 11.45 18.93
N VAL A 136 -17.68 12.18 19.41
CA VAL A 136 -17.70 13.64 19.45
C VAL A 136 -17.42 14.05 20.90
N MET A 137 -16.43 14.93 21.10
CA MET A 137 -16.07 15.49 22.42
C MET A 137 -15.70 14.45 23.50
N ASN A 138 -15.07 13.33 23.11
CA ASN A 138 -14.67 12.19 23.98
C ASN A 138 -15.81 11.44 24.72
N GLU A 139 -16.99 12.03 24.87
CA GLU A 139 -18.13 11.47 25.62
C GLU A 139 -19.24 10.91 24.72
N TYR A 140 -19.57 11.57 23.61
CA TYR A 140 -20.72 11.22 22.79
C TYR A 140 -20.34 10.27 21.66
N LYS A 141 -21.08 9.16 21.48
CA LYS A 141 -20.88 8.20 20.37
C LYS A 141 -21.98 8.36 19.32
N VAL A 142 -21.59 8.71 18.10
CA VAL A 142 -22.50 8.84 16.95
C VAL A 142 -22.21 7.72 15.96
N ARG A 143 -23.23 6.98 15.54
CA ARG A 143 -23.10 5.97 14.47
C ARG A 143 -23.42 6.62 13.14
N ILE A 144 -22.46 6.61 12.23
CA ILE A 144 -22.58 7.21 10.91
C ILE A 144 -22.40 6.10 9.85
N PRO A 145 -23.31 5.98 8.87
CA PRO A 145 -23.10 5.15 7.69
C PRO A 145 -21.72 5.38 7.04
N LEU A 146 -20.94 4.32 6.86
CA LEU A 146 -19.60 4.38 6.25
C LEU A 146 -19.60 5.02 4.85
N ARG A 147 -20.71 4.90 4.12
CA ARG A 147 -20.87 5.48 2.78
C ARG A 147 -20.77 7.02 2.79
N MET A 148 -21.10 7.70 3.89
CA MET A 148 -20.95 9.16 3.99
C MET A 148 -19.49 9.61 4.00
N PHE A 149 -18.54 8.74 4.34
CA PHE A 149 -17.10 9.01 4.30
C PHE A 149 -16.41 8.41 3.08
N SER A 150 -17.18 7.81 2.16
CA SER A 150 -16.66 7.17 0.95
C SER A 150 -16.83 8.11 -0.24
N PHE A 151 -15.71 8.50 -0.84
CA PHE A 151 -15.68 9.31 -2.06
C PHE A 151 -15.45 8.41 -3.28
N LEU A 152 -15.73 8.92 -4.49
CA LEU A 152 -15.48 8.20 -5.75
C LEU A 152 -14.04 7.68 -5.86
N ASP A 153 -13.09 8.47 -5.35
CA ASP A 153 -11.68 8.11 -5.20
C ASP A 153 -11.47 6.77 -4.47
N ASP A 154 -12.22 6.53 -3.38
CA ASP A 154 -12.08 5.30 -2.59
C ASP A 154 -12.54 4.07 -3.37
N TYR A 155 -13.62 4.21 -4.15
CA TYR A 155 -14.15 3.12 -4.97
C TYR A 155 -13.22 2.80 -6.14
N PHE A 156 -12.68 3.83 -6.78
CA PHE A 156 -11.70 3.66 -7.85
C PHE A 156 -10.43 2.96 -7.34
N ALA A 157 -9.85 3.42 -6.22
CA ALA A 157 -8.66 2.82 -5.62
C ALA A 157 -8.86 1.33 -5.30
N VAL A 158 -10.01 0.99 -4.72
CA VAL A 158 -10.33 -0.38 -4.35
C VAL A 158 -10.58 -1.26 -5.58
N ALA A 159 -11.24 -0.74 -6.61
CA ALA A 159 -11.49 -1.47 -7.85
C ALA A 159 -10.19 -1.77 -8.62
N ILE A 160 -9.30 -0.77 -8.77
CA ILE A 160 -8.04 -0.98 -9.47
C ILE A 160 -7.11 -1.93 -8.70
N LEU A 161 -7.05 -1.82 -7.36
CA LEU A 161 -6.28 -2.75 -6.53
C LEU A 161 -6.81 -4.18 -6.62
N LEU A 162 -8.14 -4.36 -6.61
CA LEU A 162 -8.75 -5.68 -6.77
C LEU A 162 -8.36 -6.30 -8.12
N ALA A 163 -8.44 -5.55 -9.22
CA ALA A 163 -8.07 -6.02 -10.54
C ALA A 163 -6.58 -6.40 -10.62
N ILE A 164 -5.68 -5.55 -10.09
CA ILE A 164 -4.24 -5.81 -10.07
C ILE A 164 -3.93 -7.08 -9.27
N ILE A 165 -4.50 -7.22 -8.07
CA ILE A 165 -4.25 -8.38 -7.19
C ILE A 165 -4.77 -9.67 -7.83
N VAL A 166 -5.97 -9.66 -8.41
CA VAL A 166 -6.54 -10.85 -9.07
C VAL A 166 -5.70 -11.28 -10.26
N LEU A 167 -5.30 -10.33 -11.12
CA LEU A 167 -4.44 -10.65 -12.26
C LEU A 167 -3.05 -11.13 -11.82
N GLY A 168 -2.45 -10.48 -10.81
CA GLY A 168 -1.14 -10.88 -10.28
C GLY A 168 -1.18 -12.28 -9.65
N LEU A 169 -2.25 -12.62 -8.94
CA LEU A 169 -2.47 -13.96 -8.39
C LEU A 169 -2.69 -14.99 -9.50
N TYR A 170 -3.47 -14.66 -10.53
CA TYR A 170 -3.66 -15.55 -11.67
C TYR A 170 -2.33 -15.83 -12.38
N GLN A 171 -1.47 -14.83 -12.55
CA GLN A 171 -0.12 -15.01 -13.08
C GLN A 171 0.74 -15.89 -12.16
N THR A 172 0.75 -15.60 -10.86
CA THR A 172 1.63 -16.27 -9.90
C THR A 172 1.23 -17.71 -9.62
N LEU A 173 -0.06 -17.98 -9.41
CA LEU A 173 -0.57 -19.29 -9.05
C LEU A 173 -1.06 -20.10 -10.26
N GLY A 174 -1.45 -19.43 -11.35
CA GLY A 174 -2.05 -20.05 -12.53
C GLY A 174 -1.12 -20.20 -13.72
N ILE A 175 -0.06 -19.38 -13.86
CA ILE A 175 0.87 -19.43 -15.00
C ILE A 175 2.26 -19.93 -14.56
N THR A 176 2.84 -19.34 -13.52
CA THR A 176 4.20 -19.65 -13.06
C THR A 176 4.46 -21.15 -12.80
N PRO A 177 3.53 -21.95 -12.23
CA PRO A 177 3.76 -23.38 -12.02
C PRO A 177 3.95 -24.17 -13.31
N TYR A 178 3.34 -23.72 -14.41
CA TYR A 178 3.37 -24.39 -15.71
C TYR A 178 4.38 -23.77 -16.68
N ASN A 179 4.98 -22.64 -16.32
CA ASN A 179 5.99 -21.96 -17.12
C ASN A 179 7.14 -21.45 -16.22
N PRO A 180 8.19 -22.28 -16.00
CA PRO A 180 9.34 -21.91 -15.18
C PRO A 180 10.12 -20.69 -15.66
N ALA A 181 10.11 -20.42 -16.97
CA ALA A 181 10.78 -19.26 -17.54
C ALA A 181 10.01 -17.93 -17.33
N TYR A 182 8.77 -17.99 -16.83
CA TYR A 182 7.88 -16.83 -16.77
C TYR A 182 8.41 -15.69 -15.89
N VAL A 183 8.99 -16.02 -14.73
CA VAL A 183 9.57 -15.02 -13.81
C VAL A 183 10.76 -14.31 -14.48
N ASP A 184 11.64 -15.05 -15.15
CA ASP A 184 12.79 -14.46 -15.86
C ASP A 184 12.38 -13.59 -17.05
N ILE A 185 11.31 -13.97 -17.76
CA ILE A 185 10.72 -13.13 -18.83
C ILE A 185 10.25 -11.79 -18.27
N ILE A 186 9.54 -11.80 -17.14
CA ILE A 186 9.09 -10.59 -16.46
C ILE A 186 10.29 -9.76 -16.00
N SER A 187 11.30 -10.40 -15.39
CA SER A 187 12.49 -9.70 -14.91
C SER A 187 13.27 -9.00 -15.99
N ARG A 188 13.45 -9.62 -17.16
CA ARG A 188 14.12 -8.99 -18.31
C ARG A 188 13.36 -7.78 -18.84
N TRP A 189 12.03 -7.86 -18.90
CA TRP A 189 11.20 -6.73 -19.28
C TRP A 189 11.27 -5.59 -18.25
N MET A 190 11.10 -5.90 -16.96
CA MET A 190 11.19 -4.92 -15.87
C MET A 190 12.55 -4.21 -15.84
N TRP A 191 13.63 -4.96 -16.04
CA TRP A 191 14.97 -4.40 -16.12
C TRP A 191 15.14 -3.43 -17.30
N SER A 192 14.52 -3.72 -18.44
CA SER A 192 14.52 -2.81 -19.60
C SER A 192 13.88 -1.46 -19.26
N LEU A 193 12.84 -1.45 -18.42
CA LEU A 193 12.20 -0.23 -17.95
C LEU A 193 13.09 0.54 -16.96
N VAL A 194 13.71 -0.16 -16.01
CA VAL A 194 14.57 0.46 -14.99
C VAL A 194 15.87 1.02 -15.58
N THR A 195 16.41 0.36 -16.59
CA THR A 195 17.58 0.85 -17.34
C THR A 195 17.22 1.91 -18.37
N LEU A 196 15.96 2.34 -18.46
CA LEU A 196 15.46 3.36 -19.39
C LEU A 196 15.61 2.98 -20.88
N HIS A 197 15.67 1.69 -21.18
CA HIS A 197 15.72 1.13 -22.54
C HIS A 197 14.53 0.18 -22.74
N PRO A 198 13.29 0.70 -22.81
CA PRO A 198 12.09 -0.11 -22.76
C PRO A 198 12.02 -1.08 -23.95
N ASN A 199 11.93 -2.38 -23.66
CA ASN A 199 11.80 -3.42 -24.68
C ASN A 199 10.56 -4.28 -24.40
N ILE A 200 9.54 -4.17 -25.24
CA ILE A 200 8.27 -4.91 -25.08
C ILE A 200 8.31 -6.35 -25.60
N GLN A 201 9.36 -6.75 -26.33
CA GLN A 201 9.45 -8.08 -26.95
C GLN A 201 9.25 -9.24 -25.96
N PRO A 202 9.77 -9.21 -24.72
CA PRO A 202 9.58 -10.32 -23.78
C PRO A 202 8.11 -10.55 -23.40
N ILE A 203 7.27 -9.51 -23.45
CA ILE A 203 5.89 -9.57 -22.96
C ILE A 203 4.83 -9.65 -24.06
N ILE A 204 5.24 -9.64 -25.34
CA ILE A 204 4.31 -9.50 -26.49
C ILE A 204 3.27 -10.61 -26.55
N ASN A 205 3.67 -11.84 -26.17
CA ASN A 205 2.81 -13.03 -26.17
C ASN A 205 2.09 -13.27 -24.83
N TYR A 206 2.17 -12.32 -23.89
CA TYR A 206 1.61 -12.44 -22.54
C TYR A 206 0.59 -11.35 -22.26
N PRO A 207 -0.64 -11.42 -22.84
CA PRO A 207 -1.64 -10.36 -22.73
C PRO A 207 -2.06 -10.08 -21.28
N ILE A 208 -2.15 -11.12 -20.45
CA ILE A 208 -2.48 -10.95 -19.01
C ILE A 208 -1.43 -10.10 -18.30
N LEU A 209 -0.14 -10.31 -18.59
CA LEU A 209 0.94 -9.51 -18.04
C LEU A 209 0.86 -8.06 -18.51
N GLN A 210 0.52 -7.84 -19.79
CA GLN A 210 0.34 -6.48 -20.33
C GLN A 210 -0.81 -5.75 -19.63
N VAL A 211 -1.95 -6.41 -19.39
CA VAL A 211 -3.08 -5.81 -18.67
C VAL A 211 -2.70 -5.52 -17.21
N HIS A 212 -2.06 -6.46 -16.52
CA HIS A 212 -1.59 -6.26 -15.15
C HIS A 212 -0.61 -5.08 -15.07
N ALA A 213 0.37 -5.04 -15.97
CA ALA A 213 1.35 -3.96 -16.09
C ALA A 213 0.68 -2.61 -16.37
N LEU A 214 -0.27 -2.55 -17.30
CA LEU A 214 -1.01 -1.34 -17.63
C LEU A 214 -1.78 -0.82 -16.41
N LEU A 215 -2.51 -1.70 -15.71
CA LEU A 215 -3.23 -1.32 -14.50
C LEU A 215 -2.28 -0.85 -13.40
N ALA A 216 -1.14 -1.51 -13.22
CA ALA A 216 -0.11 -1.08 -12.29
C ALA A 216 0.45 0.31 -12.65
N MET A 217 0.70 0.60 -13.94
CA MET A 217 1.15 1.92 -14.39
C MET A 217 0.09 3.00 -14.16
N VAL A 218 -1.19 2.71 -14.43
CA VAL A 218 -2.31 3.61 -14.13
C VAL A 218 -2.40 3.86 -12.62
N PHE A 219 -2.27 2.81 -11.80
CA PHE A 219 -2.25 2.93 -10.34
C PHE A 219 -1.09 3.81 -9.87
N ILE A 220 0.12 3.60 -10.40
CA ILE A 220 1.29 4.43 -10.08
C ILE A 220 1.03 5.90 -10.46
N ALA A 221 0.48 6.16 -11.65
CA ALA A 221 0.16 7.53 -12.07
C ALA A 221 -0.88 8.20 -11.16
N TYR A 222 -1.86 7.45 -10.70
CA TYR A 222 -2.93 7.87 -9.79
C TYR A 222 -2.45 8.04 -8.33
N PHE A 223 -1.47 7.24 -7.89
CA PHE A 223 -0.99 7.14 -6.52
C PHE A 223 -0.77 8.48 -5.79
N PRO A 224 -0.06 9.47 -6.36
CA PRO A 224 0.20 10.73 -5.66
C PRO A 224 -1.00 11.65 -5.54
N TRP A 225 -2.03 11.44 -6.35
CA TRP A 225 -3.22 12.29 -6.38
C TRP A 225 -4.30 11.81 -5.40
N SER A 226 -4.18 10.60 -4.88
CA SER A 226 -5.21 9.96 -4.07
C SER A 226 -4.81 9.77 -2.61
N LYS A 227 -5.70 9.14 -1.85
CA LYS A 227 -5.46 8.68 -0.48
C LYS A 227 -4.44 7.54 -0.40
N MET A 228 -3.99 6.98 -1.53
CA MET A 228 -2.96 5.94 -1.54
C MET A 228 -1.60 6.45 -1.05
N MET A 229 -1.40 7.77 -1.03
CA MET A 229 -0.23 8.44 -0.45
C MET A 229 -0.16 8.35 1.09
N HIS A 230 -1.19 7.83 1.76
CA HIS A 230 -1.25 7.74 3.23
C HIS A 230 -0.06 7.03 3.92
N PRO A 231 0.62 6.00 3.37
CA PRO A 231 1.72 5.38 4.10
C PRO A 231 2.95 6.29 4.15
N PHE A 232 3.03 7.34 3.32
CA PHE A 232 4.16 8.27 3.30
C PHE A 232 3.88 9.58 4.03
N SER A 233 2.65 9.81 4.49
CA SER A 233 2.27 11.09 5.10
C SER A 233 3.03 11.37 6.40
N PHE A 234 3.43 10.34 7.14
CA PHE A 234 4.15 10.52 8.39
C PHE A 234 5.57 11.07 8.21
N LEU A 235 6.21 10.86 7.06
CA LEU A 235 7.58 11.32 6.82
C LEU A 235 7.69 12.85 6.83
N PHE A 236 6.62 13.55 6.47
CA PHE A 236 6.62 15.02 6.27
C PHE A 236 5.53 15.73 7.08
N MET A 237 4.96 15.05 8.09
CA MET A 237 3.93 15.63 8.95
C MET A 237 4.52 16.74 9.84
N PRO A 238 3.91 17.95 9.88
CA PRO A 238 4.34 19.01 10.78
C PRO A 238 4.35 18.60 12.25
N THR A 239 3.47 17.68 12.67
CA THR A 239 3.40 17.14 14.04
C THR A 239 4.59 16.26 14.43
N ILE A 240 5.32 15.72 13.44
CA ILE A 240 6.53 14.91 13.64
C ILE A 240 7.77 15.76 13.35
N ALA A 241 7.73 16.57 12.29
CA ALA A 241 8.84 17.40 11.84
C ALA A 241 9.02 18.71 12.62
N ARG A 242 8.00 19.20 13.33
CA ARG A 242 8.09 20.38 14.19
C ARG A 242 8.02 19.97 15.67
N PRO A 243 8.91 20.49 16.52
CA PRO A 243 8.82 20.27 17.96
C PRO A 243 7.47 20.79 18.48
N ALA A 244 6.87 20.04 19.41
CA ALA A 244 5.61 20.43 20.04
C ALA A 244 5.74 21.84 20.66
N ILE A 245 4.77 22.71 20.37
CA ILE A 245 4.69 24.03 20.99
C ILE A 245 4.45 23.83 22.48
N LYS A 246 5.40 24.22 23.32
CA LYS A 246 5.26 24.20 24.78
C LYS A 246 4.29 25.31 25.19
N VAL A 247 3.01 24.97 25.38
CA VAL A 247 2.07 25.88 26.03
C VAL A 247 2.36 25.82 27.52
N LYS A 248 2.90 26.91 28.09
CA LYS A 248 2.97 27.04 29.55
C LYS A 248 1.55 27.25 30.05
N THR A 249 1.00 26.28 30.77
CA THR A 249 -0.18 26.49 31.60
C THR A 249 0.27 27.29 32.81
N THR A 250 -0.06 28.58 32.83
CA THR A 250 0.04 29.45 34.02
C THR A 250 -1.04 29.12 35.02
#